data_AF-A0A7C3UAL5-F1
#
_entry.id   AF-A0A7C3UAL5-F1
#
_cell.length_a   1.000
_cell.length_b   1.000
_cell.length_c   1.000
_cell.angle_alpha   90.00
_cell.angle_beta   90.00
_cell.angle_gamma   90.00
#
_symmetry.space_group_name_H-M   'P 1'
#
loop_
_entity.id
_entity.type
_entity.pdbx_description
1 polymer ?
#
loop_
_entity_poly.entity_id
_entity_poly.type
_entity_poly.pdbx_seq_one_letter_code
_entity_poly.pdbx_strand_id
1 'polypeptide(L)'
;MSGKQRGAEPTVVTRMGDGSAVRMTRGELRREIEDGVAAAVRRGSVPPLDEDAQAHLLDLFASPARFTAVDIGDEVVLTYDGTGAPQQGGRVDALVQFEQLLGADSCELYHPDYVYRAVKTVVPFEQQAMKEAQERVVIPVHYGAQPDLGRYSQPDGPVPNWSTLLPELRIREARAAQEEALAMAVEDIVYVAEALWEAGADAIDLDTSGAAGDAEFLAALLAVERLRAAHPEMGIIVGMAGEVVLGMHGEVEYHGRRLAGLKPAGQLEAVQEAGATVFGPAVNVDTGRSVAWNVARALTLLKPCCDAARIPVHVNVGMGVGGVPMYPYPPLDAVARASRACVDILRVDGL
;
A
#
# COMPACT_ATOMS: atom_id res chain seq x y z
N MET A 1 50.81 1.89 32.35
CA MET A 1 49.70 2.52 31.61
C MET A 1 49.17 1.49 30.62
N SER A 2 48.19 0.68 31.01
CA SER A 2 47.53 -0.24 30.08
C SER A 2 46.50 0.53 29.27
N GLY A 3 46.70 0.61 27.96
CA GLY A 3 45.70 1.12 27.05
C GLY A 3 44.52 0.14 27.06
N LYS A 4 43.40 0.53 27.68
CA LYS A 4 42.11 -0.11 27.44
C LYS A 4 41.80 0.05 25.95
N GLN A 5 41.95 -1.03 25.18
CA GLN A 5 41.24 -1.15 23.92
C GLN A 5 39.76 -0.95 24.23
N ARG A 6 39.18 0.15 23.72
CA ARG A 6 37.72 0.28 23.65
C ARG A 6 37.24 -0.90 22.80
N GLY A 7 36.61 -1.89 23.43
CA GLY A 7 36.04 -3.03 22.71
C GLY A 7 35.08 -2.52 21.64
N ALA A 8 35.22 -3.03 20.41
CA ALA A 8 34.30 -2.72 19.34
C ALA A 8 32.87 -3.11 19.77
N GLU A 9 31.91 -2.24 19.50
CA GLU A 9 30.50 -2.51 19.81
C GLU A 9 30.06 -3.80 19.09
N PRO A 10 29.33 -4.71 19.76
CA PRO A 10 28.85 -5.93 19.12
C PRO A 10 27.93 -5.60 17.94
N THR A 11 28.00 -6.44 16.89
CA THR A 11 27.16 -6.30 15.70
C THR A 11 26.03 -7.32 15.70
N VAL A 12 24.88 -6.91 15.17
CA VAL A 12 23.73 -7.77 14.88
C VAL A 12 23.55 -7.90 13.37
N VAL A 13 22.92 -9.00 12.94
CA VAL A 13 22.52 -9.17 11.54
C VAL A 13 21.20 -8.43 11.34
N THR A 14 21.16 -7.56 10.34
CA THR A 14 19.96 -6.84 9.88
C THR A 14 19.92 -6.88 8.34
N ARG A 15 18.98 -6.16 7.73
CA ARG A 15 18.73 -6.19 6.29
C ARG A 15 18.87 -4.81 5.64
N MET A 16 19.23 -4.80 4.38
CA MET A 16 19.10 -3.66 3.48
C MET A 16 17.72 -3.67 2.81
N GLY A 17 17.34 -2.56 2.17
CA GLY A 17 16.06 -2.39 1.48
C GLY A 17 15.89 -3.30 0.26
N ASP A 18 16.96 -3.91 -0.25
CA ASP A 18 16.93 -4.99 -1.24
C ASP A 18 16.82 -6.40 -0.63
N GLY A 19 16.82 -6.52 0.70
CA GLY A 19 16.73 -7.77 1.45
C GLY A 19 18.08 -8.43 1.76
N SER A 20 19.20 -7.89 1.27
CA SER A 20 20.53 -8.41 1.56
C SER A 20 20.87 -8.30 3.05
N ALA A 21 21.61 -9.29 3.58
CA ALA A 21 22.02 -9.30 4.98
C ALA A 21 23.25 -8.40 5.19
N VAL A 22 23.22 -7.59 6.25
CA VAL A 22 24.33 -6.72 6.67
C VAL A 22 24.54 -6.86 8.18
N ARG A 23 25.76 -6.57 8.66
CA ARG A 23 26.05 -6.50 10.09
C ARG A 23 26.20 -5.05 10.50
N MET A 24 25.46 -4.64 11.53
CA MET A 24 25.51 -3.28 12.06
C MET A 24 25.66 -3.31 13.57
N THR A 25 26.38 -2.34 14.13
CA THR A 25 26.37 -2.09 15.57
C THR A 25 25.09 -1.38 15.99
N ARG A 26 24.76 -1.40 17.28
CA ARG A 26 23.59 -0.64 17.78
C ARG A 26 23.77 0.86 17.56
N GLY A 27 24.99 1.39 17.65
CA GLY A 27 25.30 2.77 17.26
C GLY A 27 25.08 3.09 15.78
N GLU A 28 25.35 2.15 14.87
CA GLU A 28 25.04 2.28 13.44
C GLU A 28 23.53 2.27 13.18
N LEU A 29 22.80 1.34 13.79
CA LEU A 29 21.34 1.26 13.69
C LEU A 29 20.65 2.52 14.20
N ARG A 30 21.14 3.11 15.30
CA ARG A 30 20.61 4.38 15.80
C ARG A 30 20.72 5.49 14.75
N ARG A 31 21.88 5.62 14.10
CA ARG A 31 22.09 6.61 13.04
C ARG A 31 21.20 6.36 11.83
N GLU A 32 21.01 5.10 11.43
CA GLU A 32 20.09 4.75 10.35
C GLU A 32 18.64 5.18 10.67
N ILE A 33 18.18 4.98 11.91
CA ILE A 33 16.85 5.42 12.36
C ILE A 33 16.76 6.95 12.34
N GLU A 34 17.70 7.65 12.98
CA GLU A 34 17.75 9.12 13.04
C GLU A 34 17.78 9.74 11.63
N ASP A 35 18.57 9.17 10.72
CA ASP A 35 18.67 9.61 9.32
C ASP A 35 17.38 9.35 8.54
N GLY A 36 16.69 8.23 8.81
CA GLY A 36 15.40 7.89 8.22
C GLY A 36 14.30 8.86 8.63
N VAL A 37 14.22 9.16 9.93
CA VAL A 37 13.32 10.21 10.48
C VAL A 37 13.64 11.55 9.86
N ALA A 38 14.91 11.97 9.83
CA ALA A 38 15.30 13.24 9.25
C ALA A 38 14.99 13.34 7.75
N ALA A 39 15.11 12.24 7.00
CA ALA A 39 14.71 12.18 5.59
C ALA A 39 13.21 12.36 5.41
N ALA A 40 12.39 11.71 6.25
CA ALA A 40 10.95 11.87 6.27
C ALA A 40 10.54 13.30 6.62
N VAL A 41 11.13 13.93 7.63
CA VAL A 41 10.86 15.33 7.99
C VAL A 41 11.17 16.27 6.82
N ARG A 42 12.32 16.11 6.16
CA ARG A 42 12.69 16.95 5.00
C ARG A 42 11.76 16.76 3.81
N ARG A 43 11.41 15.52 3.47
CA ARG A 43 10.56 15.19 2.32
C ARG A 43 9.09 15.51 2.60
N GLY A 44 8.62 15.12 3.78
CA GLY A 44 7.24 15.15 4.22
C GLY A 44 6.80 16.48 4.81
N SER A 45 7.72 17.29 5.33
CA SER A 45 7.39 18.46 6.15
C SER A 45 6.48 18.10 7.32
N VAL A 46 6.71 16.91 7.87
CA VAL A 46 5.96 16.32 8.99
C VAL A 46 6.77 16.43 10.28
N PRO A 47 6.13 16.38 11.46
CA PRO A 47 6.84 16.26 12.73
C PRO A 47 7.75 15.00 12.74
N PRO A 48 8.92 15.05 13.41
CA PRO A 48 9.73 13.85 13.62
C PRO A 48 9.00 12.87 14.53
N LEU A 49 9.34 11.59 14.44
CA LEU A 49 9.05 10.64 15.52
C LEU A 49 9.74 11.09 16.81
N ASP A 50 9.05 10.94 17.93
CA ASP A 50 9.61 11.27 19.23
C ASP A 50 10.77 10.32 19.63
N GLU A 51 11.49 10.70 20.67
CA GLU A 51 12.67 9.97 21.14
C GLU A 51 12.33 8.57 21.63
N ASP A 52 11.14 8.38 22.22
CA ASP A 52 10.68 7.09 22.75
C ASP A 52 10.39 6.11 21.60
N ALA A 53 9.70 6.56 20.55
CA ALA A 53 9.47 5.77 19.34
C ALA A 53 10.78 5.39 18.64
N GLN A 54 11.74 6.32 18.55
CA GLN A 54 13.06 6.03 17.99
C GLN A 54 13.86 5.04 18.84
N ALA A 55 13.77 5.15 20.18
CA ALA A 55 14.40 4.19 21.09
C ALA A 55 13.77 2.79 20.96
N HIS A 56 12.45 2.71 20.84
CA HIS A 56 11.72 1.45 20.60
C HIS A 56 12.13 0.78 19.29
N LEU A 57 12.22 1.55 18.19
CA LEU A 57 12.76 1.06 16.92
C LEU A 57 14.18 0.51 17.08
N LEU A 58 15.03 1.22 17.82
CA LEU A 58 16.39 0.79 18.05
C LEU A 58 16.45 -0.55 18.80
N ASP A 59 15.58 -0.75 19.80
CA ASP A 59 15.48 -2.03 20.51
C ASP A 59 14.99 -3.16 19.61
N LEU A 60 13.98 -2.89 18.79
CA LEU A 60 13.44 -3.84 17.82
C LEU A 60 14.49 -4.31 16.81
N PHE A 61 15.23 -3.37 16.21
CA PHE A 61 16.24 -3.66 15.19
C PHE A 61 17.57 -4.15 15.76
N ALA A 62 17.92 -3.79 17.00
CA ALA A 62 19.09 -4.32 17.68
C ALA A 62 18.85 -5.69 18.32
N SER A 63 17.62 -6.19 18.33
CA SER A 63 17.30 -7.51 18.87
C SER A 63 17.95 -8.63 18.02
N PRO A 64 18.63 -9.62 18.65
CA PRO A 64 19.18 -10.77 17.95
C PRO A 64 18.11 -11.79 17.54
N ALA A 65 16.83 -11.57 17.89
CA ALA A 65 15.75 -12.47 17.53
C ALA A 65 15.57 -12.54 16.01
N ARG A 66 15.31 -13.74 15.50
CA ARG A 66 15.02 -13.94 14.07
C ARG A 66 13.61 -13.46 13.70
N PHE A 67 12.68 -13.51 14.63
CA PHE A 67 11.28 -13.14 14.44
C PHE A 67 10.81 -12.32 15.63
N THR A 68 9.84 -11.44 15.40
CA THR A 68 9.20 -10.62 16.41
C THR A 68 7.72 -10.51 16.09
N ALA A 69 6.88 -10.37 17.10
CA ALA A 69 5.45 -10.15 16.96
C ALA A 69 4.98 -9.20 18.08
N VAL A 70 3.73 -8.75 17.98
CA VAL A 70 3.03 -8.06 19.06
C VAL A 70 2.68 -9.04 20.17
N ASP A 71 2.34 -8.51 21.35
CA ASP A 71 1.90 -9.32 22.47
C ASP A 71 0.44 -9.78 22.26
N ILE A 72 0.03 -10.86 22.92
CA ILE A 72 -1.35 -11.35 22.83
C ILE A 72 -2.29 -10.29 23.44
N GLY A 73 -3.30 -9.88 22.68
CA GLY A 73 -4.21 -8.79 22.97
C GLY A 73 -3.91 -7.49 22.21
N ASP A 74 -2.73 -7.40 21.58
CA ASP A 74 -2.30 -6.25 20.77
C ASP A 74 -2.32 -6.58 19.26
N GLU A 75 -2.96 -7.68 18.85
CA GLU A 75 -3.13 -8.05 17.44
C GLU A 75 -3.98 -7.02 16.67
N VAL A 76 -3.69 -6.87 15.38
CA VAL A 76 -4.41 -6.01 14.43
C VAL A 76 -4.97 -6.86 13.29
N VAL A 77 -5.90 -6.31 12.51
CA VAL A 77 -6.51 -7.03 11.39
C VAL A 77 -5.47 -7.28 10.29
N LEU A 78 -5.32 -8.53 9.87
CA LEU A 78 -4.50 -8.89 8.73
C LEU A 78 -5.36 -8.93 7.46
N THR A 79 -5.35 -7.82 6.71
CA THR A 79 -6.07 -7.70 5.44
C THR A 79 -5.13 -7.94 4.29
N TYR A 80 -5.29 -9.07 3.62
CA TYR A 80 -4.37 -9.43 2.56
C TYR A 80 -4.93 -9.09 1.18
N ASP A 81 -4.20 -8.25 0.46
CA ASP A 81 -4.27 -8.14 -0.99
C ASP A 81 -3.55 -9.33 -1.66
N GLY A 82 -3.85 -9.60 -2.93
CA GLY A 82 -3.17 -10.62 -3.74
C GLY A 82 -3.33 -12.07 -3.26
N THR A 83 -4.23 -12.39 -2.31
CA THR A 83 -4.38 -13.77 -1.79
C THR A 83 -4.88 -14.78 -2.81
N GLY A 84 -5.51 -14.30 -3.89
CA GLY A 84 -5.93 -15.11 -5.03
C GLY A 84 -4.79 -15.64 -5.90
N ALA A 85 -3.52 -15.43 -5.54
CA ALA A 85 -2.34 -15.91 -6.26
C ALA A 85 -2.05 -17.37 -5.88
N PRO A 86 -2.43 -18.38 -6.67
CA PRO A 86 -2.26 -19.77 -6.24
C PRO A 86 -0.77 -20.15 -6.23
N GLN A 87 -0.26 -20.54 -5.07
CA GLN A 87 0.98 -21.33 -5.01
C GLN A 87 0.72 -22.78 -5.44
N GLN A 88 -0.50 -23.27 -5.15
CA GLN A 88 -1.02 -24.58 -5.54
C GLN A 88 -2.54 -24.47 -5.75
N GLY A 89 -3.08 -25.21 -6.73
CA GLY A 89 -4.53 -25.21 -7.02
C GLY A 89 -5.00 -24.01 -7.84
N GLY A 90 -6.28 -23.68 -7.72
CA GLY A 90 -6.90 -22.50 -8.32
C GLY A 90 -6.94 -21.29 -7.38
N ARG A 91 -7.41 -20.15 -7.89
CA ARG A 91 -7.47 -18.88 -7.12
C ARG A 91 -8.30 -19.00 -5.84
N VAL A 92 -9.45 -19.68 -5.89
CA VAL A 92 -10.28 -19.90 -4.69
C VAL A 92 -9.60 -20.84 -3.68
N ASP A 93 -8.80 -21.81 -4.15
CA ASP A 93 -8.01 -22.66 -3.25
C ASP A 93 -6.92 -21.86 -2.52
N ALA A 94 -6.41 -20.80 -3.16
CA ALA A 94 -5.46 -19.89 -2.55
C ALA A 94 -6.11 -19.12 -1.39
N LEU A 95 -7.34 -18.61 -1.55
CA LEU A 95 -8.07 -17.93 -0.47
C LEU A 95 -8.23 -18.83 0.76
N VAL A 96 -8.60 -20.10 0.55
CA VAL A 96 -8.71 -21.10 1.63
C VAL A 96 -7.36 -21.35 2.30
N GLN A 97 -6.25 -21.32 1.56
CA GLN A 97 -4.91 -21.46 2.16
C GLN A 97 -4.56 -20.25 3.04
N PHE A 98 -4.89 -19.03 2.61
CA PHE A 98 -4.66 -17.83 3.42
C PHE A 98 -5.47 -17.85 4.71
N GLU A 99 -6.76 -18.20 4.63
CA GLU A 99 -7.62 -18.36 5.81
C GLU A 99 -7.09 -19.45 6.75
N GLN A 100 -6.86 -20.67 6.23
CA GLN A 100 -6.64 -21.86 7.07
C GLN A 100 -5.19 -22.03 7.52
N LEU A 101 -4.21 -21.52 6.77
CA LEU A 101 -2.79 -21.73 7.05
C LEU A 101 -2.05 -20.47 7.48
N LEU A 102 -2.49 -19.30 7.01
CA LEU A 102 -1.80 -18.04 7.25
C LEU A 102 -2.53 -17.14 8.27
N GLY A 103 -3.78 -17.49 8.63
CA GLY A 103 -4.55 -16.77 9.63
C GLY A 103 -4.94 -15.37 9.16
N ALA A 104 -5.26 -15.22 7.88
CA ALA A 104 -5.81 -13.97 7.34
C ALA A 104 -7.16 -13.63 7.98
N ASP A 105 -7.40 -12.35 8.25
CA ASP A 105 -8.69 -11.85 8.73
C ASP A 105 -9.61 -11.42 7.58
N SER A 106 -9.04 -11.13 6.41
CA SER A 106 -9.75 -11.03 5.13
C SER A 106 -8.87 -11.51 3.97
N CYS A 107 -9.50 -11.92 2.86
CA CYS A 107 -8.81 -12.40 1.66
C CYS A 107 -9.31 -11.70 0.40
N GLU A 108 -8.42 -11.36 -0.51
CA GLU A 108 -8.73 -10.75 -1.80
C GLU A 108 -8.79 -11.78 -2.94
N LEU A 109 -9.96 -11.89 -3.59
CA LEU A 109 -10.08 -12.52 -4.90
C LEU A 109 -9.74 -11.50 -5.99
N TYR A 110 -8.91 -11.90 -6.96
CA TYR A 110 -8.54 -11.02 -8.07
C TYR A 110 -8.26 -11.81 -9.35
N HIS A 111 -8.35 -11.15 -10.51
CA HIS A 111 -7.95 -11.71 -11.80
C HIS A 111 -6.44 -11.50 -12.07
N PRO A 112 -5.67 -12.46 -12.62
CA PRO A 112 -4.21 -12.34 -12.77
C PRO A 112 -3.67 -11.09 -13.49
N ASP A 113 -4.44 -10.47 -14.39
CA ASP A 113 -4.07 -9.18 -15.02
C ASP A 113 -4.14 -7.99 -14.05
N TYR A 114 -4.85 -8.16 -12.93
CA TYR A 114 -4.96 -7.27 -11.76
C TYR A 114 -5.32 -5.82 -12.08
N VAL A 115 -6.19 -5.62 -13.07
CA VAL A 115 -6.68 -4.29 -13.49
C VAL A 115 -8.15 -4.35 -13.89
N TYR A 116 -8.92 -3.35 -13.44
CA TYR A 116 -10.37 -3.26 -13.71
C TYR A 116 -10.70 -3.30 -15.20
N ARG A 117 -9.87 -2.66 -16.05
CA ARG A 117 -10.00 -2.69 -17.52
C ARG A 117 -10.02 -4.11 -18.10
N ALA A 118 -9.15 -4.99 -17.58
CA ALA A 118 -9.08 -6.37 -18.05
C ALA A 118 -10.27 -7.18 -17.51
N VAL A 119 -10.55 -7.03 -16.21
CA VAL A 119 -11.67 -7.72 -15.53
C VAL A 119 -13.01 -7.44 -16.21
N LYS A 120 -13.25 -6.22 -16.66
CA LYS A 120 -14.47 -5.83 -17.41
C LYS A 120 -14.83 -6.81 -18.54
N THR A 121 -13.82 -7.40 -19.20
CA THR A 121 -14.05 -8.30 -20.34
C THR A 121 -14.43 -9.73 -19.93
N VAL A 122 -14.25 -10.08 -18.66
CA VAL A 122 -14.43 -11.43 -18.10
C VAL A 122 -15.32 -11.47 -16.85
N VAL A 123 -16.07 -10.39 -16.57
CA VAL A 123 -16.92 -10.24 -15.38
C VAL A 123 -17.76 -11.48 -15.07
N PRO A 124 -18.47 -12.14 -16.01
CA PRO A 124 -19.27 -13.33 -15.68
C PRO A 124 -18.46 -14.48 -15.06
N PHE A 125 -17.20 -14.64 -15.46
CA PHE A 125 -16.30 -15.64 -14.88
C PHE A 125 -15.84 -15.23 -13.47
N GLU A 126 -15.57 -13.95 -13.26
CA GLU A 126 -15.19 -13.42 -11.94
C GLU A 126 -16.35 -13.45 -10.95
N GLN A 127 -17.59 -13.20 -11.39
CA GLN A 127 -18.78 -13.37 -10.56
C GLN A 127 -18.98 -14.83 -10.14
N GLN A 128 -18.71 -15.79 -11.04
CA GLN A 128 -18.76 -17.21 -10.69
C GLN A 128 -17.67 -17.57 -9.66
N ALA A 129 -16.44 -17.08 -9.87
CA ALA A 129 -15.35 -17.28 -8.92
C ALA A 129 -15.63 -16.66 -7.55
N MET A 130 -16.27 -15.48 -7.51
CA MET A 130 -16.68 -14.82 -6.26
C MET A 130 -17.74 -15.65 -5.52
N LYS A 131 -18.75 -16.17 -6.22
CA LYS A 131 -19.76 -17.06 -5.61
C LYS A 131 -19.12 -18.34 -5.04
N GLU A 132 -18.19 -18.93 -5.77
CA GLU A 132 -17.43 -20.08 -5.28
C GLU A 132 -16.55 -19.75 -4.07
N ALA A 133 -15.98 -18.55 -4.02
CA ALA A 133 -15.23 -18.07 -2.85
C ALA A 133 -16.14 -17.91 -1.63
N GLN A 134 -17.29 -17.28 -1.79
CA GLN A 134 -18.29 -17.08 -0.74
C GLN A 134 -18.87 -18.41 -0.20
N GLU A 135 -18.90 -19.47 -1.02
CA GLU A 135 -19.31 -20.82 -0.56
C GLU A 135 -18.21 -21.54 0.25
N ARG A 136 -16.94 -21.14 0.09
CA ARG A 136 -15.78 -21.91 0.56
C ARG A 136 -14.97 -21.26 1.67
N VAL A 137 -15.01 -19.94 1.77
CA VAL A 137 -14.27 -19.12 2.73
C VAL A 137 -15.26 -18.55 3.74
N VAL A 138 -14.86 -18.46 5.01
CA VAL A 138 -15.71 -17.95 6.11
C VAL A 138 -15.36 -16.50 6.44
N ILE A 139 -14.08 -16.12 6.31
CA ILE A 139 -13.64 -14.73 6.48
C ILE A 139 -14.09 -13.84 5.29
N PRO A 140 -14.20 -12.51 5.48
CA PRO A 140 -14.58 -11.58 4.41
C PRO A 140 -13.71 -11.71 3.15
N VAL A 141 -14.37 -11.74 1.99
CA VAL A 141 -13.74 -11.80 0.67
C VAL A 141 -14.01 -10.53 -0.11
N HIS A 142 -12.97 -9.71 -0.24
CA HIS A 142 -12.96 -8.55 -1.13
C HIS A 142 -12.55 -8.91 -2.56
N TYR A 143 -12.96 -8.08 -3.53
CA TYR A 143 -12.49 -8.17 -4.91
C TYR A 143 -11.50 -7.05 -5.23
N GLY A 144 -10.33 -7.45 -5.72
CA GLY A 144 -9.21 -6.55 -5.95
C GLY A 144 -8.84 -6.33 -7.40
N ALA A 145 -8.53 -5.07 -7.74
CA ALA A 145 -7.82 -4.73 -8.96
C ALA A 145 -7.23 -3.32 -8.89
N GLN A 146 -6.23 -3.06 -9.74
CA GLN A 146 -5.69 -1.72 -9.91
C GLN A 146 -6.56 -0.87 -10.83
N PRO A 147 -6.69 0.44 -10.58
CA PRO A 147 -7.20 1.39 -11.56
C PRO A 147 -6.36 1.43 -12.86
N ASP A 148 -5.03 1.36 -12.74
CA ASP A 148 -3.99 1.34 -13.80
C ASP A 148 -4.39 2.07 -15.09
N LEU A 149 -4.35 3.41 -15.02
CA LEU A 149 -4.62 4.30 -16.15
C LEU A 149 -3.68 4.01 -17.33
N GLY A 150 -2.46 3.55 -17.06
CA GLY A 150 -1.47 3.21 -18.09
C GLY A 150 -2.04 2.25 -19.13
N ARG A 151 -2.91 1.32 -18.73
CA ARG A 151 -3.58 0.39 -19.65
C ARG A 151 -4.48 1.08 -20.66
N TYR A 152 -5.01 2.27 -20.40
CA TYR A 152 -5.88 2.96 -21.36
C TYR A 152 -5.09 3.67 -22.47
N SER A 153 -3.77 3.76 -22.32
CA SER A 153 -2.89 4.43 -23.28
C SER A 153 -2.36 3.51 -24.38
N GLN A 154 -2.05 4.10 -25.54
CA GLN A 154 -1.48 3.38 -26.69
C GLN A 154 -0.10 2.76 -26.36
N PRO A 155 0.21 1.57 -26.92
CA PRO A 155 -0.51 0.91 -28.02
C PRO A 155 -1.68 0.02 -27.59
N ASP A 156 -1.79 -0.35 -26.32
CA ASP A 156 -2.77 -1.34 -25.84
C ASP A 156 -4.15 -0.73 -25.54
N GLY A 157 -4.19 0.58 -25.35
CA GLY A 157 -5.41 1.33 -25.09
C GLY A 157 -5.73 2.37 -26.16
N PRO A 158 -6.95 2.93 -26.12
CA PRO A 158 -7.44 3.85 -27.14
C PRO A 158 -6.79 5.24 -27.06
N VAL A 159 -6.34 5.68 -25.89
CA VAL A 159 -5.91 7.08 -25.69
C VAL A 159 -4.43 7.29 -26.06
N PRO A 160 -4.03 8.50 -26.52
CA PRO A 160 -2.62 8.81 -26.73
C PRO A 160 -1.76 8.57 -25.48
N ASN A 161 -0.52 8.10 -25.66
CA ASN A 161 0.35 7.79 -24.54
C ASN A 161 1.02 9.03 -23.96
N TRP A 162 0.60 9.48 -22.78
CA TRP A 162 1.19 10.65 -22.13
C TRP A 162 2.68 10.46 -21.78
N SER A 163 3.14 9.23 -21.53
CA SER A 163 4.55 8.95 -21.26
C SER A 163 5.45 9.19 -22.48
N THR A 164 4.90 9.19 -23.69
CA THR A 164 5.64 9.60 -24.91
C THR A 164 5.42 11.06 -25.25
N LEU A 165 4.22 11.59 -25.02
CA LEU A 165 3.88 13.00 -25.27
C LEU A 165 4.61 13.98 -24.35
N LEU A 166 4.78 13.63 -23.06
CA LEU A 166 5.45 14.49 -22.07
C LEU A 166 6.92 14.77 -22.45
N PRO A 167 7.75 13.78 -22.81
CA PRO A 167 9.10 14.01 -23.35
C PRO A 167 9.15 14.91 -24.60
N GLU A 168 8.10 14.89 -25.43
CA GLU A 168 7.96 15.75 -26.62
C GLU A 168 7.50 17.18 -26.31
N LEU A 169 7.32 17.52 -25.02
CA LEU A 169 6.77 18.80 -24.56
C LEU A 169 5.32 19.05 -25.02
N ARG A 170 4.58 18.01 -25.40
CA ARG A 170 3.17 18.07 -25.80
C ARG A 170 2.25 18.00 -24.59
N ILE A 171 2.45 18.93 -23.65
CA ILE A 171 1.84 18.90 -22.31
C ILE A 171 0.31 18.91 -22.34
N ARG A 172 -0.29 19.76 -23.20
CA ARG A 172 -1.76 19.85 -23.29
C ARG A 172 -2.38 18.56 -23.81
N GLU A 173 -1.72 17.91 -24.76
CA GLU A 173 -2.19 16.64 -25.33
C GLU A 173 -2.02 15.50 -24.33
N ALA A 174 -0.90 15.47 -23.59
CA ALA A 174 -0.68 14.50 -22.52
C ALA A 174 -1.73 14.61 -21.40
N ARG A 175 -2.15 15.84 -21.07
CA ARG A 175 -3.22 16.10 -20.08
C ARG A 175 -4.58 15.65 -20.58
N ALA A 176 -4.96 16.06 -21.78
CA ALA A 176 -6.22 15.63 -22.40
C ALA A 176 -6.32 14.10 -22.51
N ALA A 177 -5.22 13.42 -22.83
CA ALA A 177 -5.20 11.95 -22.87
C ALA A 177 -5.41 11.31 -21.48
N GLN A 178 -4.83 11.90 -20.43
CA GLN A 178 -5.07 11.45 -19.05
C GLN A 178 -6.51 11.70 -18.59
N GLU A 179 -7.12 12.83 -18.95
CA GLU A 179 -8.53 13.13 -18.67
C GLU A 179 -9.49 12.13 -19.37
N GLU A 180 -9.18 11.77 -20.62
CA GLU A 180 -9.95 10.75 -21.36
C GLU A 180 -9.80 9.36 -20.73
N ALA A 181 -8.57 8.95 -20.39
CA ALA A 181 -8.31 7.68 -19.71
C ALA A 181 -8.99 7.60 -18.34
N LEU A 182 -8.93 8.69 -17.55
CA LEU A 182 -9.61 8.82 -16.27
C LEU A 182 -11.11 8.54 -16.42
N ALA A 183 -11.78 9.17 -17.39
CA ALA A 183 -13.20 8.99 -17.59
C ALA A 183 -13.55 7.53 -17.91
N MET A 184 -12.75 6.86 -18.74
CA MET A 184 -12.94 5.42 -19.02
C MET A 184 -12.69 4.57 -17.79
N ALA A 185 -11.65 4.87 -17.00
CA ALA A 185 -11.31 4.12 -15.81
C ALA A 185 -12.41 4.18 -14.74
N VAL A 186 -13.03 5.33 -14.52
CA VAL A 186 -14.17 5.46 -13.60
C VAL A 186 -15.31 4.52 -13.98
N GLU A 187 -15.69 4.48 -15.26
CA GLU A 187 -16.78 3.61 -15.73
C GLU A 187 -16.43 2.12 -15.59
N ASP A 188 -15.18 1.74 -15.90
CA ASP A 188 -14.73 0.35 -15.81
C ASP A 188 -14.64 -0.13 -14.36
N ILE A 189 -14.13 0.71 -13.45
CA ILE A 189 -14.09 0.40 -12.01
C ILE A 189 -15.51 0.20 -11.48
N VAL A 190 -16.42 1.16 -11.72
CA VAL A 190 -17.79 1.09 -11.21
C VAL A 190 -18.53 -0.14 -11.76
N TYR A 191 -18.44 -0.41 -13.06
CA TYR A 191 -19.09 -1.56 -13.69
C TYR A 191 -18.65 -2.89 -13.07
N VAL A 192 -17.35 -3.07 -12.88
CA VAL A 192 -16.81 -4.30 -12.29
C VAL A 192 -17.18 -4.37 -10.81
N ALA A 193 -16.97 -3.30 -10.06
CA ALA A 193 -17.27 -3.25 -8.63
C ALA A 193 -18.73 -3.60 -8.32
N GLU A 194 -19.69 -2.99 -9.03
CA GLU A 194 -21.11 -3.30 -8.89
C GLU A 194 -21.41 -4.77 -9.24
N ALA A 195 -20.82 -5.30 -10.32
CA ALA A 195 -21.04 -6.68 -10.71
C ALA A 195 -20.50 -7.69 -9.69
N LEU A 196 -19.35 -7.40 -9.07
CA LEU A 196 -18.73 -8.28 -8.07
C LEU A 196 -19.41 -8.15 -6.70
N TRP A 197 -19.88 -6.95 -6.36
CA TRP A 197 -20.76 -6.74 -5.20
C TRP A 197 -22.06 -7.55 -5.32
N GLU A 198 -22.73 -7.51 -6.46
CA GLU A 198 -23.92 -8.34 -6.73
C GLU A 198 -23.62 -9.85 -6.74
N ALA A 199 -22.35 -10.24 -6.96
CA ALA A 199 -21.90 -11.63 -6.84
C ALA A 199 -21.56 -12.05 -5.40
N GLY A 200 -21.61 -11.11 -4.46
CA GLY A 200 -21.42 -11.35 -3.03
C GLY A 200 -20.05 -10.92 -2.49
N ALA A 201 -19.26 -10.10 -3.19
CA ALA A 201 -18.04 -9.55 -2.61
C ALA A 201 -18.36 -8.73 -1.33
N ASP A 202 -17.58 -8.91 -0.27
CA ASP A 202 -17.77 -8.16 1.00
C ASP A 202 -17.22 -6.73 0.92
N ALA A 203 -16.23 -6.53 0.07
CA ALA A 203 -15.67 -5.22 -0.25
C ALA A 203 -15.04 -5.20 -1.64
N ILE A 204 -14.76 -4.00 -2.14
CA ILE A 204 -14.03 -3.74 -3.37
C ILE A 204 -12.74 -3.02 -3.02
N ASP A 205 -11.61 -3.49 -3.56
CA ASP A 205 -10.30 -2.88 -3.36
C ASP A 205 -9.79 -2.20 -4.64
N LEU A 206 -9.46 -0.92 -4.51
CA LEU A 206 -8.79 -0.11 -5.51
C LEU A 206 -7.31 -0.05 -5.12
N ASP A 207 -6.62 -1.16 -5.32
CA ASP A 207 -5.21 -1.28 -4.94
C ASP A 207 -4.29 -0.48 -5.87
N THR A 208 -3.13 -0.09 -5.35
CA THR A 208 -2.07 0.62 -6.07
C THR A 208 -2.59 1.90 -6.75
N SER A 209 -3.55 2.56 -6.12
CA SER A 209 -4.16 3.79 -6.61
C SER A 209 -3.15 4.92 -6.71
N GLY A 210 -3.16 5.62 -7.85
CA GLY A 210 -2.30 6.77 -8.12
C GLY A 210 -0.90 6.43 -8.64
N ALA A 211 -0.65 5.19 -9.03
CA ALA A 211 0.58 4.74 -9.66
C ALA A 211 0.87 5.47 -10.98
N ALA A 212 -0.16 5.72 -11.80
CA ALA A 212 -0.03 6.55 -13.00
C ALA A 212 -0.11 8.06 -12.73
N GLY A 213 -0.23 8.47 -11.46
CA GLY A 213 -0.25 9.86 -11.02
C GLY A 213 -1.63 10.39 -10.61
N ASP A 214 -1.74 11.71 -10.56
CA ASP A 214 -2.87 12.44 -10.00
C ASP A 214 -4.19 12.22 -10.76
N ALA A 215 -4.16 12.03 -12.08
CA ALA A 215 -5.36 11.68 -12.83
C ALA A 215 -5.92 10.29 -12.47
N GLU A 216 -5.05 9.31 -12.19
CA GLU A 216 -5.51 8.00 -11.75
C GLU A 216 -6.09 8.03 -10.35
N PHE A 217 -5.44 8.79 -9.45
CA PHE A 217 -5.99 8.96 -8.12
C PHE A 217 -7.35 9.67 -8.15
N LEU A 218 -7.55 10.64 -9.05
CA LEU A 218 -8.88 11.23 -9.26
C LEU A 218 -9.89 10.21 -9.78
N ALA A 219 -9.50 9.32 -10.70
CA ALA A 219 -10.38 8.25 -11.18
C ALA A 219 -10.84 7.34 -10.02
N ALA A 220 -9.91 6.93 -9.15
CA ALA A 220 -10.22 6.14 -7.97
C ALA A 220 -11.23 6.87 -7.06
N LEU A 221 -10.95 8.13 -6.68
CA LEU A 221 -11.83 8.92 -5.81
C LEU A 221 -13.25 9.08 -6.38
N LEU A 222 -13.37 9.40 -7.67
CA LEU A 222 -14.67 9.55 -8.32
C LEU A 222 -15.43 8.22 -8.42
N ALA A 223 -14.73 7.09 -8.61
CA ALA A 223 -15.35 5.77 -8.57
C ALA A 223 -15.86 5.44 -7.16
N VAL A 224 -15.06 5.72 -6.11
CA VAL A 224 -15.48 5.53 -4.71
C VAL A 224 -16.72 6.35 -4.38
N GLU A 225 -16.80 7.62 -4.81
CA GLU A 225 -18.00 8.45 -4.57
C GLU A 225 -19.25 7.85 -5.21
N ARG A 226 -19.15 7.39 -6.46
CA ARG A 226 -20.28 6.78 -7.17
C ARG A 226 -20.72 5.49 -6.49
N LEU A 227 -19.75 4.62 -6.14
CA LEU A 227 -20.02 3.36 -5.48
C LEU A 227 -20.64 3.57 -4.09
N ARG A 228 -20.09 4.48 -3.28
CA ARG A 228 -20.67 4.81 -1.96
C ARG A 228 -22.08 5.38 -2.08
N ALA A 229 -22.35 6.22 -3.09
CA ALA A 229 -23.67 6.79 -3.31
C ALA A 229 -24.70 5.72 -3.74
N ALA A 230 -24.29 4.75 -4.57
CA ALA A 230 -25.15 3.67 -5.05
C ALA A 230 -25.34 2.55 -4.00
N HIS A 231 -24.28 2.25 -3.24
CA HIS A 231 -24.20 1.16 -2.28
C HIS A 231 -23.61 1.65 -0.94
N PRO A 232 -24.44 2.30 -0.08
CA PRO A 232 -23.98 2.89 1.18
C PRO A 232 -23.32 1.92 2.15
N GLU A 233 -23.58 0.62 2.03
CA GLU A 233 -23.02 -0.46 2.84
C GLU A 233 -21.78 -1.15 2.23
N MET A 234 -21.43 -0.86 0.98
CA MET A 234 -20.29 -1.50 0.31
C MET A 234 -18.98 -1.22 1.06
N GLY A 235 -18.22 -2.27 1.38
CA GLY A 235 -16.84 -2.11 1.81
C GLY A 235 -15.99 -1.58 0.65
N ILE A 236 -15.25 -0.49 0.86
CA ILE A 236 -14.36 0.05 -0.18
C ILE A 236 -12.99 0.28 0.43
N ILE A 237 -11.98 -0.36 -0.14
CA ILE A 237 -10.58 -0.24 0.27
C ILE A 237 -9.86 0.57 -0.81
N VAL A 238 -9.01 1.51 -0.39
CA VAL A 238 -8.16 2.28 -1.31
C VAL A 238 -6.72 2.15 -0.85
N GLY A 239 -5.99 1.22 -1.48
CA GLY A 239 -4.55 1.07 -1.36
C GLY A 239 -3.81 2.07 -2.25
N MET A 240 -2.87 2.84 -1.72
CA MET A 240 -2.08 3.82 -2.45
C MET A 240 -0.80 3.21 -3.04
N ALA A 241 -0.35 3.71 -4.18
CA ALA A 241 0.89 3.26 -4.82
C ALA A 241 2.19 3.79 -4.18
N GLY A 242 2.14 4.88 -3.43
CA GLY A 242 3.33 5.50 -2.85
C GLY A 242 3.08 6.72 -1.98
N GLU A 243 4.15 7.24 -1.38
CA GLU A 243 4.02 8.28 -0.35
C GLU A 243 3.62 9.66 -0.88
N VAL A 244 3.71 9.89 -2.19
CA VAL A 244 3.38 11.17 -2.83
C VAL A 244 2.68 10.88 -4.13
N VAL A 245 1.51 11.49 -4.32
CA VAL A 245 0.79 11.45 -5.60
C VAL A 245 1.60 12.20 -6.66
N LEU A 246 2.04 11.49 -7.70
CA LEU A 246 2.84 12.10 -8.78
C LEU A 246 1.96 13.00 -9.66
N GLY A 247 2.42 14.20 -9.97
CA GLY A 247 1.71 15.14 -10.85
C GLY A 247 1.96 14.87 -12.33
N MET A 248 1.56 13.70 -12.84
CA MET A 248 1.67 13.37 -14.27
C MET A 248 0.76 14.24 -15.13
N HIS A 249 -0.41 14.61 -14.61
CA HIS A 249 -1.24 15.68 -15.14
C HIS A 249 -0.84 17.03 -14.53
N GLY A 250 -0.72 17.05 -13.20
CA GLY A 250 -0.22 18.17 -12.39
C GLY A 250 -1.26 19.26 -12.08
N GLU A 251 -2.48 19.11 -12.57
CA GLU A 251 -3.53 20.15 -12.51
C GLU A 251 -4.92 19.61 -12.17
N VAL A 252 -5.10 18.29 -12.01
CA VAL A 252 -6.41 17.77 -11.60
C VAL A 252 -6.68 18.07 -10.13
N GLU A 253 -7.95 18.34 -9.85
CA GLU A 253 -8.44 18.68 -8.52
C GLU A 253 -9.62 17.77 -8.15
N TYR A 254 -9.67 17.36 -6.89
CA TYR A 254 -10.82 16.72 -6.27
C TYR A 254 -11.45 17.70 -5.29
N HIS A 255 -12.71 18.09 -5.49
CA HIS A 255 -13.41 19.13 -4.72
C HIS A 255 -12.60 20.43 -4.52
N GLY A 256 -11.92 20.87 -5.58
CA GLY A 256 -11.10 22.09 -5.57
C GLY A 256 -9.74 21.94 -4.87
N ARG A 257 -9.38 20.73 -4.45
CA ARG A 257 -8.07 20.38 -3.90
C ARG A 257 -7.22 19.71 -4.97
N ARG A 258 -6.07 20.30 -5.27
CA ARG A 258 -5.06 19.68 -6.14
C ARG A 258 -4.56 18.35 -5.57
N LEU A 259 -4.58 17.31 -6.40
CA LEU A 259 -4.14 15.96 -6.00
C LEU A 259 -2.63 15.77 -6.13
N ALA A 260 -2.00 16.38 -7.13
CA ALA A 260 -0.55 16.30 -7.32
C ALA A 260 0.21 16.79 -6.07
N GLY A 261 1.12 15.97 -5.57
CA GLY A 261 1.96 16.28 -4.41
C GLY A 261 1.31 15.95 -3.06
N LEU A 262 0.08 15.42 -3.03
CA LEU A 262 -0.52 14.96 -1.78
C LEU A 262 0.32 13.84 -1.17
N LYS A 263 0.61 14.01 0.12
CA LYS A 263 1.31 13.07 1.02
C LYS A 263 0.28 12.23 1.79
N PRO A 264 0.66 11.23 2.62
CA PRO A 264 -0.28 10.26 3.17
C PRO A 264 -1.48 10.90 3.91
N ALA A 265 -1.26 11.93 4.73
CA ALA A 265 -2.37 12.62 5.42
C ALA A 265 -3.34 13.32 4.44
N GLY A 266 -2.83 13.94 3.37
CA GLY A 266 -3.66 14.57 2.35
C GLY A 266 -4.36 13.56 1.43
N GLN A 267 -3.72 12.42 1.16
CA GLN A 267 -4.33 11.28 0.47
C GLN A 267 -5.50 10.71 1.29
N LEU A 268 -5.27 10.45 2.59
CA LEU A 268 -6.30 10.01 3.54
C LEU A 268 -7.49 10.96 3.57
N GLU A 269 -7.25 12.28 3.66
CA GLU A 269 -8.34 13.25 3.66
C GLU A 269 -9.22 13.13 2.42
N ALA A 270 -8.63 13.00 1.23
CA ALA A 270 -9.37 12.82 -0.01
C ALA A 270 -10.12 11.49 -0.06
N VAL A 271 -9.48 10.39 0.36
CA VAL A 271 -10.08 9.04 0.39
C VAL A 271 -11.27 8.96 1.36
N GLN A 272 -11.14 9.56 2.54
CA GLN A 272 -12.23 9.66 3.52
C GLN A 272 -13.38 10.52 3.01
N GLU A 273 -13.07 11.61 2.31
CA GLU A 273 -14.08 12.50 1.71
C GLU A 273 -14.85 11.79 0.59
N ALA A 274 -14.18 10.96 -0.20
CA ALA A 274 -14.82 10.13 -1.23
C ALA A 274 -15.74 9.05 -0.65
N GLY A 275 -15.52 8.65 0.61
CA GLY A 275 -16.35 7.68 1.31
C GLY A 275 -15.83 6.25 1.31
N ALA A 276 -14.51 6.06 1.20
CA ALA A 276 -13.90 4.74 1.41
C ALA A 276 -14.10 4.23 2.84
N THR A 277 -14.08 2.91 3.00
CA THR A 277 -14.19 2.22 4.30
C THR A 277 -12.84 2.03 4.97
N VAL A 278 -11.78 1.74 4.19
CA VAL A 278 -10.42 1.52 4.69
C VAL A 278 -9.43 2.26 3.81
N PHE A 279 -8.40 2.85 4.43
CA PHE A 279 -7.30 3.50 3.71
C PHE A 279 -6.00 2.72 3.88
N GLY A 280 -5.37 2.38 2.75
CA GLY A 280 -4.08 1.71 2.69
C GLY A 280 -2.96 2.64 2.23
N PRO A 281 -2.28 3.38 3.13
CA PRO A 281 -1.17 4.22 2.71
C PRO A 281 0.08 3.39 2.40
N ALA A 282 0.84 3.82 1.40
CA ALA A 282 2.13 3.24 1.06
C ALA A 282 3.27 4.26 1.17
N VAL A 283 4.43 3.78 1.60
CA VAL A 283 5.69 4.52 1.54
C VAL A 283 6.73 3.63 0.88
N ASN A 284 7.28 4.07 -0.25
CA ASN A 284 8.22 3.30 -1.04
C ASN A 284 9.57 3.14 -0.32
N VAL A 285 10.17 1.97 -0.48
CA VAL A 285 11.49 1.61 0.07
C VAL A 285 12.63 2.14 -0.81
N ASP A 286 13.66 2.68 -0.16
CA ASP A 286 14.96 2.93 -0.75
C ASP A 286 15.84 1.68 -0.57
N THR A 287 16.12 0.99 -1.69
CA THR A 287 16.91 -0.25 -1.70
C THR A 287 18.36 -0.05 -1.28
N GLY A 288 18.88 1.18 -1.39
CA GLY A 288 20.23 1.54 -0.95
C GLY A 288 20.36 1.81 0.55
N ARG A 289 19.26 1.75 1.31
CA ARG A 289 19.20 2.05 2.75
C ARG A 289 18.89 0.80 3.57
N SER A 290 19.17 0.83 4.87
CA SER A 290 18.80 -0.29 5.75
C SER A 290 17.28 -0.40 5.92
N VAL A 291 16.79 -1.57 6.34
CA VAL A 291 15.39 -1.73 6.72
C VAL A 291 15.02 -0.83 7.91
N ALA A 292 15.95 -0.66 8.87
CA ALA A 292 15.73 0.24 10.01
C ALA A 292 15.50 1.70 9.55
N TRP A 293 16.30 2.17 8.59
CA TRP A 293 16.12 3.49 7.97
C TRP A 293 14.78 3.61 7.24
N ASN A 294 14.42 2.59 6.44
CA ASN A 294 13.18 2.60 5.67
C ASN A 294 11.93 2.58 6.56
N VAL A 295 11.93 1.77 7.61
CA VAL A 295 10.83 1.71 8.59
C VAL A 295 10.74 3.04 9.34
N ALA A 296 11.85 3.57 9.86
CA ALA A 296 11.83 4.87 10.54
C ALA A 296 11.27 5.99 9.65
N ARG A 297 11.65 6.01 8.37
CA ARG A 297 11.11 6.94 7.38
C ARG A 297 9.61 6.74 7.15
N ALA A 298 9.17 5.51 6.93
CA ALA A 298 7.77 5.20 6.67
C ALA A 298 6.87 5.63 7.84
N LEU A 299 7.21 5.20 9.07
CA LEU A 299 6.45 5.54 10.26
C LEU A 299 6.38 7.07 10.48
N THR A 300 7.48 7.78 10.24
CA THR A 300 7.48 9.26 10.37
C THR A 300 6.53 9.92 9.36
N LEU A 301 6.49 9.45 8.11
CA LEU A 301 5.59 10.00 7.08
C LEU A 301 4.13 9.65 7.32
N LEU A 302 3.87 8.46 7.89
CA LEU A 302 2.53 7.95 8.12
C LEU A 302 1.91 8.45 9.42
N LYS A 303 2.70 8.80 10.44
CA LYS A 303 2.17 9.22 11.75
C LYS A 303 1.08 10.31 11.68
N PRO A 304 1.24 11.41 10.93
CA PRO A 304 0.19 12.43 10.83
C PRO A 304 -1.08 11.92 10.13
N CYS A 305 -0.95 10.94 9.23
CA CYS A 305 -2.07 10.28 8.60
C CYS A 305 -2.86 9.46 9.62
N CYS A 306 -2.17 8.58 10.35
CA CYS A 306 -2.81 7.72 11.36
C CYS A 306 -3.45 8.57 12.48
N ASP A 307 -2.79 9.63 12.94
CA ASP A 307 -3.33 10.53 13.96
C ASP A 307 -4.59 11.28 13.48
N ALA A 308 -4.77 11.50 12.18
CA ALA A 308 -5.89 12.23 11.59
C ALA A 308 -7.03 11.32 11.06
N ALA A 309 -6.85 10.00 11.09
CA ALA A 309 -7.76 9.04 10.51
C ALA A 309 -9.09 8.94 11.28
N ARG A 310 -10.17 8.84 10.51
CA ARG A 310 -11.56 8.59 10.95
C ARG A 310 -12.09 7.27 10.40
N ILE A 311 -11.39 6.69 9.43
CA ILE A 311 -11.60 5.34 8.90
C ILE A 311 -10.37 4.50 9.23
N PRO A 312 -10.52 3.17 9.35
CA PRO A 312 -9.39 2.27 9.59
C PRO A 312 -8.22 2.49 8.62
N VAL A 313 -7.01 2.45 9.17
CA VAL A 313 -5.76 2.54 8.39
C VAL A 313 -5.07 1.18 8.39
N HIS A 314 -5.00 0.58 7.21
CA HIS A 314 -4.36 -0.70 6.97
C HIS A 314 -3.09 -0.45 6.17
N VAL A 315 -1.95 -0.24 6.85
CA VAL A 315 -0.74 0.22 6.17
C VAL A 315 -0.27 -0.84 5.19
N ASN A 316 0.06 -0.45 3.95
CA ASN A 316 0.63 -1.39 2.99
C ASN A 316 2.04 -1.79 3.44
N VAL A 317 2.17 -3.00 3.99
CA VAL A 317 3.44 -3.58 4.46
C VAL A 317 3.84 -4.78 3.59
N GLY A 318 3.80 -4.56 2.27
CA GLY A 318 4.16 -5.53 1.22
C GLY A 318 5.50 -5.23 0.55
N MET A 319 5.87 -6.04 -0.44
CA MET A 319 7.15 -5.93 -1.16
C MET A 319 7.43 -4.49 -1.64
N GLY A 320 8.50 -3.87 -1.12
CA GLY A 320 8.96 -2.55 -1.55
C GLY A 320 8.19 -1.36 -0.96
N VAL A 321 7.27 -1.58 -0.03
CA VAL A 321 6.50 -0.55 0.68
C VAL A 321 6.49 -0.81 2.20
N GLY A 322 6.14 0.21 3.00
CA GLY A 322 5.98 0.06 4.45
C GLY A 322 7.26 -0.33 5.20
N GLY A 323 8.42 -0.18 4.55
CA GLY A 323 9.72 -0.61 5.09
C GLY A 323 10.10 -2.07 4.78
N VAL A 324 9.24 -2.83 4.12
CA VAL A 324 9.53 -4.21 3.70
C VAL A 324 10.42 -4.22 2.46
N PRO A 325 11.51 -5.01 2.44
CA PRO A 325 12.43 -5.03 1.32
C PRO A 325 11.79 -5.29 -0.04
N MET A 326 12.36 -4.68 -1.07
CA MET A 326 12.01 -4.94 -2.47
C MET A 326 12.63 -6.27 -2.92
N TYR A 327 12.05 -7.36 -2.45
CA TYR A 327 12.44 -8.72 -2.79
C TYR A 327 11.20 -9.61 -2.82
N PRO A 328 11.01 -10.50 -3.82
CA PRO A 328 9.79 -11.32 -3.94
C PRO A 328 9.51 -12.24 -2.76
N TYR A 329 10.55 -12.61 -2.00
CA TYR A 329 10.44 -13.44 -0.81
C TYR A 329 11.08 -12.71 0.38
N PRO A 330 10.49 -11.59 0.82
CA PRO A 330 11.15 -10.68 1.74
C PRO A 330 11.55 -11.44 3.02
N PRO A 331 12.75 -11.21 3.58
CA PRO A 331 13.18 -11.93 4.76
C PRO A 331 12.19 -11.74 5.91
N LEU A 332 11.73 -12.85 6.50
CA LEU A 332 10.74 -12.85 7.59
C LEU A 332 11.13 -11.91 8.74
N ASP A 333 12.44 -11.83 9.03
CA ASP A 333 12.99 -10.98 10.07
C ASP A 333 12.83 -9.47 9.78
N ALA A 334 12.80 -9.06 8.51
CA ALA A 334 12.51 -7.69 8.10
C ALA A 334 11.00 -7.40 8.11
N VAL A 335 10.19 -8.30 7.52
CA VAL A 335 8.73 -8.16 7.48
C VAL A 335 8.17 -8.01 8.88
N ALA A 336 8.50 -8.95 9.77
CA ALA A 336 7.98 -8.98 11.13
C ALA A 336 8.35 -7.73 11.95
N ARG A 337 9.55 -7.16 11.72
CA ARG A 337 9.97 -5.91 12.37
C ARG A 337 9.22 -4.70 11.81
N ALA A 338 9.03 -4.63 10.49
CA ALA A 338 8.26 -3.55 9.88
C ALA A 338 6.80 -3.57 10.38
N SER A 339 6.14 -4.74 10.30
CA SER A 339 4.78 -4.95 10.77
C SER A 339 4.61 -4.59 12.25
N ARG A 340 5.45 -5.15 13.14
CA ARG A 340 5.39 -4.82 14.57
C ARG A 340 5.62 -3.33 14.83
N ALA A 341 6.55 -2.70 14.13
CA ALA A 341 6.82 -1.28 14.32
C ALA A 341 5.63 -0.41 13.90
N CYS A 342 4.90 -0.77 12.84
CA CYS A 342 3.65 -0.11 12.46
C CYS A 342 2.62 -0.21 13.59
N VAL A 343 2.41 -1.41 14.16
CA VAL A 343 1.45 -1.58 15.28
C VAL A 343 1.89 -0.81 16.52
N ASP A 344 3.11 -1.03 17.00
CA ASP A 344 3.58 -0.48 18.27
C ASP A 344 3.63 1.06 18.27
N ILE A 345 3.96 1.68 17.12
CA ILE A 345 4.22 3.14 17.03
C ILE A 345 3.06 3.90 16.42
N LEU A 346 2.44 3.38 15.36
CA LEU A 346 1.34 4.08 14.68
C LEU A 346 -0.03 3.64 15.19
N ARG A 347 -0.12 2.50 15.88
CA ARG A 347 -1.39 1.93 16.36
C ARG A 347 -2.40 1.78 15.23
N VAL A 348 -1.93 1.21 14.12
CA VAL A 348 -2.74 0.92 12.93
C VAL A 348 -3.86 -0.06 13.26
N ASP A 349 -4.94 -0.01 12.50
CA ASP A 349 -6.08 -0.93 12.65
C ASP A 349 -5.84 -2.26 11.95
N GLY A 350 -5.01 -2.24 10.91
CA GLY A 350 -4.59 -3.42 10.16
C GLY A 350 -3.30 -3.23 9.38
N LEU A 351 -2.89 -4.30 8.71
CA LEU A 351 -1.71 -4.42 7.86
C LEU A 351 -2.02 -5.24 6.61
#